data_AF-A0AAD3R224-F1
#
_entry.id   AF-A0AAD3R224-F1
#
_cell.length_a   1.000
_cell.length_b   1.000
_cell.length_c   1.000
_cell.angle_alpha   90.00
_cell.angle_beta   90.00
_cell.angle_gamma   90.00
#
_symmetry.space_group_name_H-M   'P 1'
#
loop_
_entity.id
_entity.type
_entity.pdbx_description
1 polymer ?
#
loop_
_entity_poly.entity_id
_entity_poly.type
_entity_poly.pdbx_seq_one_letter_code
_entity_poly.pdbx_strand_id
1 'polypeptide(L)'
;MMGHPELHSECDINQLEALLPQDVVDDLLSKYVQTFTSNITGWLRKALETDKKDWQKETEPEADQDGYYQTTLPAIVFQMFEQNLQVAAQIDGEFKEQVLKLCLKQMNTFLIRYREEAVTYKEDHLRDRQLPQCYVQYMIAIINNCQTFK
;
A
#
# COMPACT_ATOMS: atom_id res chain seq x y z
N MET A 1 13.70 -28.73 -4.87
CA MET A 1 12.37 -28.92 -5.51
C MET A 1 12.54 -29.79 -6.75
N MET A 2 11.46 -30.33 -7.33
CA MET A 2 11.52 -31.19 -8.53
C MET A 2 12.32 -30.54 -9.69
N GLY A 3 12.31 -29.21 -9.80
CA GLY A 3 13.14 -28.42 -10.74
C GLY A 3 14.62 -28.24 -10.39
N HIS A 4 15.18 -29.02 -9.46
CA HIS A 4 16.58 -28.88 -9.06
C HIS A 4 17.50 -29.56 -10.09
N PRO A 5 18.63 -28.94 -10.49
CA PRO A 5 19.50 -29.47 -11.54
C PRO A 5 20.01 -30.90 -11.29
N GLU A 6 20.23 -31.25 -10.03
CA GLU A 6 20.70 -32.57 -9.61
C GLU A 6 19.65 -33.69 -9.78
N LEU A 7 18.38 -33.35 -9.97
CA LEU A 7 17.29 -34.32 -10.14
C LEU A 7 16.95 -34.57 -11.62
N HIS A 8 17.53 -33.80 -12.54
CA HIS A 8 17.22 -33.90 -13.98
C HIS A 8 17.60 -35.24 -14.60
N SER A 9 18.57 -35.97 -14.03
CA SER A 9 18.94 -37.31 -14.50
C SER A 9 17.93 -38.39 -14.12
N GLU A 10 17.10 -38.15 -13.10
CA GLU A 10 16.18 -39.14 -12.53
C GLU A 10 14.71 -38.82 -12.81
N CYS A 11 14.37 -37.55 -13.06
CA CYS A 11 13.00 -37.13 -13.30
C CYS A 11 12.92 -36.04 -14.37
N ASP A 12 12.16 -36.30 -15.43
CA ASP A 12 11.81 -35.29 -16.43
C ASP A 12 10.57 -34.51 -15.96
N ILE A 13 10.81 -33.30 -15.48
CA ILE A 13 9.78 -32.41 -14.93
C ILE A 13 8.74 -32.04 -16.00
N ASN A 14 9.09 -32.09 -17.29
CA ASN A 14 8.18 -31.75 -18.38
C ASN A 14 7.10 -32.82 -18.63
N GLN A 15 7.26 -34.02 -18.04
CA GLN A 15 6.28 -35.10 -18.13
C GLN A 15 5.33 -35.13 -16.92
N LEU A 16 5.59 -34.30 -15.90
CA LEU A 16 4.75 -34.20 -14.72
C LEU A 16 3.60 -33.23 -14.98
N GLU A 17 2.39 -33.68 -14.69
CA GLU A 17 1.21 -32.81 -14.69
C GLU A 17 1.22 -31.86 -13.49
N ALA A 18 0.42 -30.79 -13.58
CA ALA A 18 0.23 -29.87 -12.47
C ALA A 18 -0.30 -30.61 -11.23
N LEU A 19 0.21 -30.24 -10.05
CA LEU A 19 -0.21 -30.85 -8.78
C LEU A 19 -1.69 -30.60 -8.46
N LEU A 20 -2.25 -29.50 -8.99
CA LEU A 20 -3.62 -29.11 -8.81
C LEU A 20 -4.28 -28.91 -10.19
N PRO A 21 -5.55 -29.31 -10.35
CA PRO A 21 -6.35 -28.95 -11.50
C PRO A 21 -6.46 -27.44 -11.67
N GLN A 22 -6.56 -26.97 -12.93
CA GLN A 22 -6.60 -25.53 -13.24
C GLN A 22 -7.78 -24.81 -12.59
N ASP A 23 -8.96 -25.44 -12.55
CA ASP A 23 -10.16 -24.89 -11.91
C ASP A 23 -9.96 -24.62 -10.41
N VAL A 24 -9.24 -25.52 -9.72
CA VAL A 24 -8.90 -25.35 -8.31
C VAL A 24 -7.91 -24.19 -8.13
N VAL A 25 -6.94 -24.07 -9.03
CA VAL A 25 -5.97 -22.95 -9.01
C VAL A 25 -6.69 -21.62 -9.21
N ASP A 26 -7.58 -21.53 -10.20
CA ASP A 26 -8.34 -20.32 -10.51
C ASP A 26 -9.21 -19.88 -9.31
N ASP A 27 -9.87 -20.83 -8.65
CA ASP A 27 -10.66 -20.57 -7.43
C ASP A 27 -9.79 -20.09 -6.27
N LEU A 28 -8.60 -20.67 -6.08
CA LEU A 28 -7.65 -20.25 -5.05
C LEU A 28 -7.13 -18.83 -5.31
N LEU A 29 -6.77 -18.51 -6.55
CA LEU A 29 -6.31 -17.17 -6.93
C LEU A 29 -7.43 -16.14 -6.79
N SER A 30 -8.65 -16.48 -7.20
CA SER A 30 -9.83 -15.62 -7.01
C SER A 30 -10.06 -15.32 -5.52
N LYS A 31 -10.02 -16.34 -4.66
CA LYS A 31 -10.17 -16.18 -3.21
C LYS A 31 -9.02 -15.36 -2.61
N TYR A 32 -7.80 -15.55 -3.10
CA TYR A 32 -6.67 -14.71 -2.70
C TYR A 32 -6.93 -13.25 -3.04
N VAL A 33 -7.31 -12.94 -4.28
CA VAL A 33 -7.53 -11.55 -4.74
C VAL A 33 -8.64 -10.89 -3.93
N GLN A 34 -9.73 -11.59 -3.63
CA GLN A 34 -10.80 -11.07 -2.78
C GLN A 34 -10.32 -10.76 -1.35
N THR A 35 -9.59 -11.70 -0.74
CA THR A 35 -9.05 -11.55 0.61
C THR A 35 -8.04 -10.39 0.66
N PHE A 36 -7.14 -10.35 -0.30
CA PHE A 36 -6.14 -9.29 -0.47
C PHE A 36 -6.81 -7.92 -0.65
N THR A 37 -7.84 -7.82 -1.49
CA THR A 37 -8.62 -6.58 -1.70
C THR A 37 -9.24 -6.07 -0.39
N SER A 38 -9.82 -6.95 0.42
CA SER A 38 -10.40 -6.58 1.71
C SER A 38 -9.31 -6.08 2.68
N ASN A 39 -8.21 -6.83 2.76
CA ASN A 39 -7.11 -6.53 3.66
C ASN A 39 -6.43 -5.20 3.33
N ILE A 40 -6.08 -4.97 2.07
CA ILE A 40 -5.43 -3.73 1.62
C ILE A 40 -6.33 -2.51 1.87
N THR A 41 -7.63 -2.63 1.61
CA THR A 41 -8.62 -1.57 1.86
C THR A 41 -8.69 -1.22 3.34
N GLY A 42 -8.75 -2.24 4.20
CA GLY A 42 -8.79 -2.08 5.65
C GLY A 42 -7.49 -1.49 6.20
N TRP A 43 -6.35 -1.92 5.67
CA TRP A 43 -5.04 -1.44 6.08
C TRP A 43 -4.83 0.02 5.68
N LEU A 44 -5.11 0.41 4.43
CA LEU A 44 -5.00 1.80 3.95
C LEU A 44 -5.86 2.76 4.77
N ARG A 45 -7.07 2.33 5.16
CA ARG A 45 -7.93 3.11 6.05
C ARG A 45 -7.27 3.33 7.42
N LYS A 46 -6.70 2.29 8.02
CA LYS A 46 -6.03 2.40 9.32
C LYS A 46 -4.75 3.24 9.25
N ALA A 47 -4.01 3.15 8.15
CA ALA A 47 -2.84 3.98 7.90
C ALA A 47 -3.23 5.47 7.84
N LEU A 48 -4.29 5.79 7.09
CA LEU A 48 -4.82 7.16 7.02
C LEU A 48 -5.29 7.67 8.39
N GLU A 49 -6.04 6.87 9.15
CA GLU A 49 -6.50 7.28 10.48
C GLU A 49 -5.34 7.49 11.46
N THR A 50 -4.24 6.75 11.30
CA THR A 50 -3.02 6.98 12.09
C THR A 50 -2.36 8.29 11.69
N ASP A 51 -2.19 8.56 10.39
CA ASP A 51 -1.60 9.80 9.89
C ASP A 51 -2.41 11.03 10.33
N LYS A 52 -3.74 10.96 10.26
CA LYS A 52 -4.64 12.03 10.75
C LYS A 52 -4.45 12.36 12.23
N LYS A 53 -4.18 11.35 13.06
CA LYS A 53 -3.89 11.58 14.49
C LYS A 53 -2.57 12.31 14.66
N ASP A 54 -1.60 12.04 13.81
CA ASP A 54 -0.32 12.74 13.85
C ASP A 54 -0.50 14.23 13.54
N TRP A 55 -1.39 14.60 12.62
CA TRP A 55 -1.66 16.01 12.30
C TRP A 55 -2.21 16.85 13.47
N GLN A 56 -2.68 16.19 14.52
CA GLN A 56 -3.22 16.83 15.73
C GLN A 56 -2.19 16.94 16.86
N LYS A 57 -0.95 16.47 16.64
CA LYS A 57 0.13 16.57 17.62
C LYS A 57 0.59 18.03 17.79
N GLU A 58 1.06 18.34 19.00
CA GLU A 58 1.69 19.62 19.33
C GLU A 58 3.18 19.68 18.94
N THR A 59 3.70 18.57 18.40
CA THR A 59 5.08 18.48 17.90
C THR A 59 5.11 18.62 16.39
N GLU A 60 6.19 19.17 15.86
CA GLU A 60 6.38 19.26 14.41
C GLU A 60 6.47 17.86 13.75
N PRO A 61 6.03 17.73 12.48
CA PRO A 61 6.25 16.52 11.70
C PRO A 61 7.74 16.24 11.49
N GLU A 62 8.05 15.00 11.13
CA GLU A 62 9.42 14.61 10.76
C GLU A 62 9.87 15.37 9.51
N ALA A 63 11.18 15.62 9.41
CA ALA A 63 11.79 16.22 8.22
C ALA A 63 12.66 15.19 7.50
N ASP A 64 12.74 15.27 6.18
CA ASP A 64 13.67 14.47 5.39
C ASP A 64 15.13 14.98 5.52
N GLN A 65 16.03 14.38 4.74
CA GLN A 65 17.46 14.72 4.75
C GLN A 65 17.73 16.16 4.30
N ASP A 66 16.81 16.76 3.53
CA ASP A 66 16.88 18.12 3.01
C ASP A 66 16.11 19.13 3.89
N GLY A 67 15.47 18.66 4.95
CA GLY A 67 14.71 19.47 5.89
C GLY A 67 13.24 19.70 5.51
N TYR A 68 12.71 18.98 4.51
CA TYR A 68 11.30 19.08 4.13
C TYR A 68 10.43 18.26 5.08
N TYR A 69 9.43 18.91 5.67
CA TYR A 69 8.45 18.21 6.50
C TYR A 69 7.69 17.16 5.70
N GLN A 70 7.54 15.97 6.26
CA GLN A 70 6.81 14.84 5.69
C GLN A 70 6.20 14.00 6.80
N THR A 71 5.26 13.13 6.45
CA THR A 71 4.84 12.07 7.36
C THR A 71 5.32 10.71 6.85
N THR A 72 5.25 9.69 7.68
CA THR A 72 5.67 8.34 7.30
C THR A 72 4.67 7.65 6.37
N LEU A 73 3.48 8.24 6.16
CA LEU A 73 2.38 7.63 5.42
C LEU A 73 2.75 7.18 3.99
N PRO A 74 3.42 7.99 3.13
CA PRO A 74 3.80 7.53 1.80
C PRO A 74 4.74 6.32 1.86
N ALA A 75 5.76 6.37 2.73
CA ALA A 75 6.75 5.30 2.87
C ALA A 75 6.09 3.98 3.28
N ILE A 76 5.23 3.98 4.30
CA ILE A 76 4.57 2.76 4.76
C ILE A 76 3.57 2.19 3.74
N VAL A 77 2.90 3.06 2.97
CA VAL A 77 1.97 2.62 1.90
C VAL A 77 2.75 1.95 0.77
N PHE A 78 3.83 2.57 0.30
CA PHE A 78 4.67 1.98 -0.76
C PHE A 78 5.33 0.69 -0.31
N GLN A 79 5.86 0.64 0.91
CA GLN A 79 6.43 -0.57 1.47
C GLN A 79 5.40 -1.71 1.55
N MET A 80 4.16 -1.41 1.96
CA MET A 80 3.10 -2.42 2.01
C MET A 80 2.75 -2.94 0.61
N PHE A 81 2.69 -2.07 -0.40
CA PHE A 81 2.45 -2.51 -1.79
C PHE A 81 3.61 -3.36 -2.33
N GLU A 82 4.85 -2.94 -2.09
CA GLU A 82 6.04 -3.66 -2.52
C GLU A 82 6.08 -5.08 -1.94
N GLN A 83 5.82 -5.23 -0.64
CA GLN A 83 5.77 -6.54 0.02
C GLN A 83 4.71 -7.47 -0.60
N ASN A 84 3.52 -6.96 -0.90
CA ASN A 84 2.46 -7.76 -1.52
C ASN A 84 2.78 -8.13 -2.97
N LEU A 85 3.42 -7.22 -3.72
CA LEU A 85 3.90 -7.52 -5.08
C LEU A 85 5.03 -8.55 -5.09
N GLN A 86 5.91 -8.53 -4.08
CA GLN A 86 6.97 -9.52 -3.93
C GLN A 86 6.38 -10.91 -3.69
N VAL A 87 5.34 -11.02 -2.86
CA VAL A 87 4.63 -12.29 -2.62
C VAL A 87 3.92 -12.77 -3.90
N ALA A 88 3.24 -11.88 -4.61
CA ALA A 88 2.56 -12.22 -5.87
C ALA A 88 3.54 -12.70 -6.95
N ALA A 89 4.73 -12.10 -7.01
CA ALA A 89 5.80 -12.49 -7.94
C ALA A 89 6.35 -13.91 -7.71
N GLN A 90 6.13 -14.51 -6.53
CA GLN A 90 6.52 -15.90 -6.27
C GLN A 90 5.52 -16.92 -6.86
N ILE A 91 4.32 -16.48 -7.24
CA ILE A 91 3.28 -17.33 -7.84
C ILE A 91 3.52 -17.39 -9.34
N ASP A 92 3.27 -16.28 -10.05
CA ASP A 92 3.58 -16.11 -11.46
C ASP A 92 3.52 -14.62 -11.87
N GLY A 93 3.92 -14.33 -13.12
CA GLY A 93 3.98 -12.96 -13.65
C GLY A 93 2.62 -12.33 -13.95
N GLU A 94 1.63 -13.12 -14.37
CA GLU A 94 0.28 -12.65 -14.70
C GLU A 94 -0.47 -12.24 -13.43
N PHE A 95 -0.35 -13.06 -12.39
CA PHE A 95 -0.89 -12.80 -11.07
C PHE A 95 -0.28 -11.55 -10.43
N LYS A 96 1.04 -11.36 -10.57
CA LYS A 96 1.71 -10.13 -10.14
C LYS A 96 1.11 -8.90 -10.81
N GLU A 97 0.84 -8.96 -12.12
CA GLU A 97 0.22 -7.85 -12.85
C GLU A 97 -1.22 -7.59 -12.36
N GLN A 98 -1.98 -8.64 -12.07
CA GLN A 98 -3.32 -8.53 -11.50
C GLN A 98 -3.30 -7.84 -10.12
N VAL A 99 -2.38 -8.24 -9.24
CA VAL A 99 -2.18 -7.61 -7.92
C VAL A 99 -1.76 -6.15 -8.06
N LEU A 100 -0.87 -5.82 -9.00
CA LEU A 100 -0.45 -4.45 -9.27
C LEU A 100 -1.63 -3.56 -9.68
N LYS A 101 -2.45 -4.01 -10.63
CA LYS A 101 -3.67 -3.30 -11.07
C LYS A 101 -4.59 -3.02 -9.89
N LEU A 102 -4.74 -3.99 -8.99
CA LEU A 102 -5.56 -3.83 -7.79
C LEU A 102 -4.95 -2.83 -6.80
N CYS A 103 -3.64 -2.88 -6.53
CA CYS A 103 -2.95 -1.90 -5.70
C CYS A 103 -3.16 -0.48 -6.23
N LEU A 104 -3.00 -0.25 -7.53
CA LEU A 104 -3.21 1.06 -8.16
C LEU A 104 -4.66 1.54 -8.03
N LYS A 105 -5.64 0.64 -8.18
CA LYS A 105 -7.06 0.97 -7.96
C LYS A 105 -7.34 1.38 -6.51
N GLN A 106 -6.75 0.67 -5.55
CA GLN A 106 -6.88 0.98 -4.13
C GLN A 106 -6.16 2.28 -3.76
N MET A 107 -5.00 2.54 -4.37
CA MET A 107 -4.27 3.80 -4.23
C MET A 107 -5.11 4.99 -4.66
N ASN A 108 -5.74 4.92 -5.84
CA ASN A 108 -6.63 6.00 -6.30
C ASN A 108 -7.77 6.28 -5.32
N THR A 109 -8.39 5.22 -4.80
CA THR A 109 -9.47 5.35 -3.79
C THR A 109 -8.95 5.96 -2.49
N PHE A 110 -7.76 5.57 -2.07
CA PHE A 110 -7.09 6.11 -0.90
C PHE A 110 -6.72 7.59 -1.06
N LEU A 111 -6.16 8.00 -2.20
CA LEU A 111 -5.77 9.39 -2.47
C LEU A 111 -6.96 10.35 -2.50
N ILE A 112 -8.12 9.88 -3.00
CA ILE A 112 -9.37 10.66 -2.92
C ILE A 112 -9.75 10.92 -1.46
N ARG A 113 -9.72 9.89 -0.61
CA ARG A 113 -10.00 10.03 0.83
C ARG A 113 -8.95 10.88 1.53
N TYR A 114 -7.68 10.71 1.20
CA TYR A 114 -6.58 11.50 1.75
C TYR A 114 -6.82 13.00 1.53
N ARG A 115 -7.24 13.36 0.31
CA ARG A 115 -7.61 14.73 -0.04
C ARG A 115 -8.81 15.22 0.77
N GLU A 116 -9.86 14.42 0.90
CA GLU A 116 -11.06 14.78 1.69
C GLU A 116 -10.71 15.08 3.16
N GLU A 117 -9.82 14.27 3.74
CA GLU A 117 -9.35 14.42 5.11
C GLU A 117 -8.45 15.65 5.27
N ALA A 118 -7.56 15.92 4.31
CA ALA A 118 -6.75 17.15 4.29
C ALA A 118 -7.62 18.42 4.17
N VAL A 119 -8.69 18.36 3.36
CA VAL A 119 -9.66 19.45 3.26
C VAL A 119 -10.39 19.64 4.59
N THR A 120 -10.86 18.56 5.21
CA THR A 120 -11.53 18.60 6.51
C THR A 120 -10.63 19.19 7.59
N TYR A 121 -9.37 18.75 7.66
CA TYR A 121 -8.35 19.29 8.55
C TYR A 121 -8.16 20.80 8.38
N LYS A 122 -8.11 21.28 7.13
CA LYS A 122 -8.04 22.72 6.84
C LYS A 122 -9.30 23.46 7.29
N GLU A 123 -10.50 22.95 7.02
CA GLU A 123 -11.74 23.58 7.43
C GLU A 123 -11.88 23.65 8.97
N ASP A 124 -11.45 22.61 9.68
CA ASP A 124 -11.48 22.59 11.15
C ASP A 124 -10.54 23.62 11.76
N HIS A 125 -9.32 23.77 11.24
CA HIS A 125 -8.41 24.85 11.66
C HIS A 125 -8.95 26.25 11.34
N LEU A 126 -9.71 26.42 10.24
CA LEU A 126 -10.32 27.71 9.93
C LEU A 126 -11.43 28.09 10.92
N ARG A 127 -12.05 27.11 11.59
CA ARG A 127 -13.04 27.33 12.67
C ARG A 127 -12.38 27.73 13.98
N ASP A 128 -11.24 27.13 14.31
CA ASP A 128 -10.42 27.52 15.46
C ASP A 128 -8.93 27.57 15.08
N ARG A 129 -8.43 28.79 14.83
CA ARG A 129 -7.06 29.01 14.37
C ARG A 129 -6.00 28.80 15.44
N GLN A 130 -6.39 28.51 16.68
CA GLN A 130 -5.46 28.19 17.76
C GLN A 130 -5.04 26.71 17.73
N LEU A 131 -5.80 25.85 17.05
CA LEU A 131 -5.60 24.41 17.06
C LEU A 131 -5.62 23.79 15.65
N PRO A 132 -4.76 22.79 15.37
CA PRO A 132 -3.60 22.39 16.16
C PRO A 132 -2.44 23.40 16.04
N GLN A 133 -1.56 23.45 17.03
CA GLN A 133 -0.43 24.41 17.06
C GLN A 133 0.50 24.27 15.85
N CYS A 134 0.76 23.03 15.40
CA CYS A 134 1.64 22.74 14.27
C CYS A 134 0.90 22.64 12.91
N TYR A 135 -0.24 23.33 12.78
CA TYR A 135 -1.09 23.24 11.58
C TYR A 135 -0.33 23.51 10.28
N VAL A 136 0.48 24.58 10.23
CA VAL A 136 1.20 24.97 9.01
C VAL A 136 2.23 23.91 8.62
N GLN A 137 3.00 23.41 9.59
CA GLN A 137 4.00 22.37 9.36
C GLN A 137 3.35 21.08 8.85
N TYR A 138 2.24 20.64 9.45
CA TYR A 138 1.51 19.46 8.97
C TYR A 138 0.84 19.67 7.62
N MET A 139 0.35 20.88 7.32
CA MET A 139 -0.18 21.18 5.98
C MET A 139 0.92 21.09 4.91
N ILE A 140 2.12 21.59 5.21
CA ILE A 140 3.29 21.43 4.34
C ILE A 140 3.64 19.94 4.18
N ALA A 141 3.65 19.17 5.27
CA ALA A 141 3.91 17.73 5.23
C ALA A 141 2.91 16.98 4.35
N ILE A 142 1.61 17.29 4.45
CA ILE A 142 0.57 16.70 3.60
C ILE A 142 0.82 17.03 2.11
N ILE A 143 1.20 18.28 1.79
CA ILE A 143 1.52 18.69 0.42
C ILE A 143 2.75 17.94 -0.10
N ASN A 144 3.79 17.82 0.71
CA ASN A 144 5.01 17.11 0.35
C ASN A 144 4.73 15.61 0.15
N ASN A 145 3.92 15.00 1.01
CA ASN A 145 3.46 13.63 0.85
C ASN A 145 2.77 13.41 -0.51
N CYS A 146 1.97 14.38 -0.98
CA CYS A 146 1.36 14.30 -2.31
C CYS A 146 2.39 14.31 -3.45
N GLN A 147 3.54 14.94 -3.28
CA GLN A 147 4.64 14.85 -4.25
C GLN A 147 5.26 13.45 -4.23
N THR A 148 5.43 12.84 -3.06
CA THR A 148 5.95 11.48 -2.92
C THR A 148 5.02 10.44 -3.53
N PHE A 149 3.70 10.66 -3.51
CA PHE A 149 2.72 9.77 -4.14
C PHE A 149 2.65 9.88 -5.67
N LYS A 150 3.24 10.92 -6.27
CA LYS A 150 3.19 11.19 -7.71
C LYS A 150 4.22 10.37 -8.49
#